data_AF-A0A1A5YA55-F1
#
_entry.id   AF-A0A1A5YA55-F1
#
_cell.length_a   1.000
_cell.length_b   1.000
_cell.length_c   1.000
_cell.angle_alpha   90.00
_cell.angle_beta   90.00
_cell.angle_gamma   90.00
#
_symmetry.space_group_name_H-M   'P 1'
#
loop_
_entity.id
_entity.type
_entity.pdbx_description
1 polymer ?
#
loop_
_entity_poly.entity_id
_entity_poly.type
_entity_poly.pdbx_seq_one_letter_code
_entity_poly.pdbx_strand_id
1 'polypeptide(L)'
;MSDKIKIGVSNKEGQLGFLSTKGGLREGAGRKSIGVTKKVSITLTEEIWEKLEEHCSSRQLSRSEALRHMLENYFSASHSEG
;
A
#
# COMPACT_ATOMS: atom_id res chain seq x y z
N MET A 1 17.08 12.29 -18.11
CA MET A 1 15.71 11.71 -18.14
C MET A 1 14.75 12.83 -17.80
N SER A 2 14.03 13.36 -18.79
CA SER A 2 13.13 14.50 -18.59
C SER A 2 11.74 14.02 -18.20
N ASP A 3 11.31 14.27 -16.97
CA ASP A 3 9.92 14.01 -16.55
C ASP A 3 8.98 14.96 -17.30
N LYS A 4 8.14 14.40 -18.18
CA LYS A 4 7.10 15.14 -18.92
C LYS A 4 5.96 15.47 -17.96
N ILE A 5 6.01 16.65 -17.35
CA ILE A 5 4.90 17.19 -16.56
C ILE A 5 3.74 17.49 -17.53
N LYS A 6 2.64 16.74 -17.44
CA LYS A 6 1.39 17.07 -18.13
C LYS A 6 0.57 18.00 -17.25
N ILE A 7 0.40 19.24 -17.70
CA ILE A 7 -0.44 20.25 -17.06
C ILE A 7 -1.81 20.18 -17.73
N GLY A 8 -2.88 20.15 -16.94
CA GLY A 8 -4.25 20.10 -17.45
C GLY A 8 -5.22 20.76 -16.48
N VAL A 9 -6.39 21.11 -17.01
CA VAL A 9 -7.39 21.91 -16.30
C VAL A 9 -8.17 20.99 -15.37
N SER A 10 -8.10 21.23 -14.06
CA SER A 10 -8.93 20.53 -13.08
C SER A 10 -10.25 21.28 -12.93
N ASN A 11 -11.35 20.55 -12.78
CA ASN A 11 -12.70 20.98 -13.11
C ASN A 11 -13.20 22.32 -12.51
N LYS A 12 -14.12 22.91 -13.27
CA LYS A 12 -15.12 23.97 -12.99
C LYS A 12 -14.69 25.41 -12.65
N GLU A 13 -13.44 25.70 -12.32
CA GLU A 13 -13.03 27.11 -12.05
C GLU A 13 -11.71 27.51 -12.73
N GLY A 14 -11.25 26.74 -13.72
CA GLY A 14 -10.08 27.12 -14.53
C GLY A 14 -8.74 27.03 -13.81
N GLN A 15 -8.66 26.37 -12.64
CA GLN A 15 -7.38 26.11 -11.98
C GLN A 15 -6.58 25.01 -12.71
N LEU A 16 -5.29 25.31 -12.92
CA LEU A 16 -4.32 24.37 -13.47
C LEU A 16 -3.91 23.38 -12.38
N GLY A 17 -4.27 22.11 -12.53
CA GLY A 17 -3.85 21.03 -11.65
C GLY A 17 -2.66 20.29 -12.23
N PHE A 18 -1.72 19.87 -11.38
CA PHE A 18 -0.67 18.95 -11.79
C PHE A 18 -1.27 17.54 -11.97
N LEU A 19 -1.28 17.01 -13.20
CA LEU A 19 -1.73 15.64 -13.42
C LEU A 19 -0.61 14.68 -13.00
N SER A 20 -0.84 13.95 -11.90
CA SER A 20 -0.05 12.75 -11.64
C SER A 20 -0.37 11.71 -12.72
N THR A 21 0.66 11.15 -13.35
CA THR A 21 0.53 10.20 -14.48
C THR A 21 -0.09 8.84 -14.09
N LYS A 22 -0.47 8.66 -12.82
CA LYS A 22 -1.09 7.44 -12.29
C LYS A 22 -2.46 7.73 -11.69
N GLY A 23 -3.49 7.69 -12.53
CA GLY A 23 -4.90 7.71 -12.12
C GLY A 23 -5.74 8.68 -12.94
N GLY A 24 -6.92 8.24 -13.40
CA GLY A 24 -7.91 9.11 -14.01
C GLY A 24 -8.53 10.08 -13.00
N LEU A 25 -9.24 11.11 -13.48
CA LEU A 25 -9.83 12.20 -12.71
C LEU A 25 -11.05 11.73 -11.87
N ARG A 26 -10.85 10.82 -10.92
CA ARG A 26 -11.88 10.36 -9.97
C ARG A 26 -11.46 10.71 -8.55
N GLU A 27 -12.42 11.02 -7.69
CA GLU A 27 -12.16 11.20 -6.25
C GLU A 27 -11.47 9.94 -5.70
N GLY A 28 -10.35 10.13 -4.99
CA GLY A 28 -9.49 9.04 -4.52
C GLY A 28 -8.44 8.54 -5.51
N ALA A 29 -8.38 9.04 -6.75
CA ALA A 29 -7.23 8.83 -7.61
C ALA A 29 -6.02 9.63 -7.07
N GLY A 30 -4.96 8.92 -6.69
CA GLY A 30 -3.76 9.54 -6.13
C GLY A 30 -3.69 9.55 -4.60
N ARG A 31 -4.36 8.63 -3.89
CA ARG A 31 -4.01 8.37 -2.48
C ARG A 31 -2.50 8.15 -2.41
N LYS A 32 -1.79 9.02 -1.67
CA LYS A 32 -0.33 8.96 -1.52
C LYS A 32 0.07 7.52 -1.20
N SER A 33 0.96 6.95 -2.00
CA SER A 33 1.46 5.61 -1.77
C SER A 33 2.11 5.54 -0.39
N ILE A 34 1.60 4.69 0.50
CA ILE A 34 2.18 4.47 1.84
C ILE A 34 3.63 3.96 1.75
N GLY A 35 3.99 3.39 0.60
CA GLY A 35 5.31 2.84 0.27
C GLY A 35 5.27 2.09 -1.05
N VAL A 36 6.29 1.25 -1.30
CA VAL A 36 6.37 0.39 -2.48
C VAL A 36 5.68 -0.94 -2.19
N THR A 37 4.69 -1.32 -3.01
CA THR A 37 4.07 -2.65 -2.93
C THR A 37 4.86 -3.64 -3.78
N LYS A 38 5.31 -4.74 -3.17
CA LYS A 38 5.87 -5.91 -3.86
C LYS A 38 4.96 -7.10 -3.65
N LYS A 39 4.60 -7.82 -4.73
CA LYS A 39 3.89 -9.10 -4.64
C LYS A 39 4.90 -10.20 -4.36
N VAL A 40 4.63 -11.02 -3.37
CA VAL A 40 5.47 -12.15 -2.99
C VAL A 40 4.61 -13.42 -2.98
N SER A 41 5.20 -14.53 -3.42
CA SER A 41 4.62 -15.85 -3.23
C SER A 41 5.27 -16.46 -1.99
N ILE A 42 4.47 -16.92 -1.04
CA ILE A 42 4.94 -17.55 0.20
C ILE A 42 4.31 -18.93 0.25
N THR A 43 5.11 -19.93 0.54
CA THR A 43 4.65 -21.30 0.77
C THR A 43 4.79 -21.60 2.26
N LEU A 44 3.67 -21.87 2.91
CA LEU A 44 3.57 -22.25 4.33
C LEU A 44 2.82 -23.56 4.44
N THR A 45 2.91 -24.22 5.60
CA THR A 45 2.08 -25.40 5.90
C THR A 45 0.62 -24.98 6.10
N GLU A 46 -0.30 -25.94 5.92
CA GLU A 46 -1.74 -25.70 6.10
C GLU A 46 -2.06 -25.15 7.51
N GLU A 47 -1.45 -25.73 8.54
CA GLU A 47 -1.63 -25.28 9.93
C GLU A 47 -1.28 -23.79 10.12
N ILE A 48 -0.25 -23.30 9.44
CA ILE A 48 0.15 -21.90 9.53
C ILE A 48 -0.79 -21.00 8.71
N TRP A 49 -1.29 -21.48 7.57
CA TRP A 49 -2.33 -20.77 6.83
C TRP A 49 -3.61 -20.62 7.65
N GLU A 50 -4.08 -21.68 8.29
CA GLU A 50 -5.26 -21.64 9.17
C GLU A 50 -5.09 -20.61 10.30
N LYS A 51 -3.95 -20.61 10.98
CA LYS A 51 -3.63 -19.62 12.03
C LYS A 51 -3.62 -18.19 11.49
N LEU A 52 -3.13 -17.98 10.26
CA LEU A 52 -3.13 -16.66 9.63
C LEU A 52 -4.57 -16.20 9.31
N GLU A 53 -5.41 -17.10 8.79
CA GLU A 53 -6.82 -16.80 8.48
C GLU A 53 -7.63 -16.50 9.74
N GLU A 54 -7.41 -17.24 10.83
CA GLU A 54 -8.04 -16.99 12.13
C GLU A 54 -7.62 -15.62 12.69
N HIS A 55 -6.32 -15.29 12.62
CA HIS A 55 -5.81 -13.99 13.02
C HIS A 55 -6.41 -12.85 12.17
N CYS A 56 -6.56 -13.05 10.85
CA CYS A 56 -7.20 -12.06 9.98
C CYS A 56 -8.69 -11.89 10.32
N SER A 57 -9.41 -12.99 10.51
CA SER A 57 -10.86 -13.01 10.76
C SER A 57 -11.20 -12.37 12.11
N SER A 58 -10.46 -12.71 13.17
CA SER A 58 -10.67 -12.16 14.51
C SER A 58 -10.44 -10.65 14.60
N ARG A 59 -9.58 -10.09 13.74
CA ARG A 59 -9.21 -8.67 13.71
C ARG A 59 -9.80 -7.88 12.54
N GLN A 60 -10.58 -8.54 11.68
CA GLN A 60 -11.11 -7.97 10.43
C GLN A 60 -10.02 -7.35 9.53
N LEU A 61 -8.84 -7.96 9.48
CA LEU A 61 -7.70 -7.49 8.68
C LEU A 61 -7.61 -8.26 7.36
N SER A 62 -7.10 -7.60 6.32
CA SER A 62 -6.68 -8.33 5.12
C SER A 62 -5.39 -9.12 5.38
N ARG A 63 -5.18 -10.23 4.66
CA ARG A 63 -3.91 -10.98 4.72
C ARG A 63 -2.68 -10.10 4.50
N SER A 64 -2.77 -9.20 3.52
CA SER A 64 -1.68 -8.27 3.21
C SER A 64 -1.37 -7.29 4.34
N GLU A 65 -2.37 -6.97 5.17
CA GLU A 65 -2.25 -6.07 6.30
C GLU A 65 -1.72 -6.80 7.53
N ALA A 66 -2.22 -8.01 7.79
CA ALA A 66 -1.66 -8.89 8.82
C ALA A 66 -0.17 -9.15 8.57
N LEU A 67 0.21 -9.54 7.34
CA LEU A 67 1.61 -9.77 6.97
C LEU A 67 2.46 -8.50 7.09
N ARG A 68 1.92 -7.34 6.73
CA ARG A 68 2.62 -6.05 6.89
C ARG A 68 2.92 -5.77 8.36
N HIS A 69 1.93 -5.89 9.24
CA HIS A 69 2.13 -5.67 10.68
C HIS A 69 3.12 -6.65 11.29
N MET A 70 3.08 -7.92 10.88
CA MET A 70 4.06 -8.92 11.33
C MET A 70 5.49 -8.51 10.93
N LEU A 71 5.69 -8.09 9.68
CA LEU A 71 7.00 -7.64 9.18
C LEU A 71 7.45 -6.34 9.87
N GLU A 72 6.56 -5.35 10.00
CA GLU A 72 6.85 -4.08 10.68
C GLU A 72 7.24 -4.32 12.13
N ASN A 73 6.51 -5.17 12.86
CA ASN A 73 6.83 -5.52 14.25
C ASN A 73 8.18 -6.24 14.35
N TYR A 74 8.45 -7.20 13.47
CA TYR A 74 9.71 -7.95 13.47
C TYR A 74 10.92 -7.03 13.26
N PHE A 75 10.86 -6.15 12.25
CA PHE A 75 11.98 -5.24 11.95
C PHE A 75 12.06 -4.03 12.89
N SER A 76 10.97 -3.64 13.53
CA SER A 76 10.99 -2.57 14.55
C SER A 76 11.57 -3.07 15.87
N ALA A 77 11.29 -4.33 16.24
CA ALA A 77 11.87 -4.96 17.43
C ALA A 77 13.38 -5.17 17.32
N SER A 78 13.92 -5.29 16.11
CA SER A 78 15.38 -5.38 15.88
C SER A 78 16.11 -4.03 15.90
N HIS A 79 15.42 -2.89 16.09
CA HIS A 79 16.04 -1.55 16.20
C HIS A 79 16.31 -1.11 17.64
N SER A 80 16.18 -2.01 18.63
CA SER A 80 16.58 -1.76 20.02
C SER A 80 17.95 -2.36 20.39
N GLU A 81 18.73 -2.87 19.44
CA GLU A 81 20.13 -3.24 19.65
C GLU A 81 21.01 -2.67 18.52
N GLY A 82 21.77 -1.61 18.81
CA GLY A 82 22.78 -1.02 17.92
C GLY A 82 22.87 0.49 17.95
#